data_AF-A0A655AJ68-F1
#
_entry.id   AF-A0A655AJ68-F1
#
_cell.length_a   1.000
_cell.length_b   1.000
_cell.length_c   1.000
_cell.angle_alpha   90.00
_cell.angle_beta   90.00
_cell.angle_gamma   90.00
#
_symmetry.space_group_name_H-M   'P 1'
#
loop_
_entity.id
_entity.type
_entity.pdbx_description
1 polymer ?
#
loop_
_entity_poly.entity_id
_entity_poly.type
_entity_poly.pdbx_seq_one_letter_code
_entity_poly.pdbx_strand_id
1 'polypeptide(L)'
;MAELNVEIVAVDRNIWSGTAKFLFTRTTVGEIGILPRHIPLVAQLVDDAMVRVEREGEKDLRIAVDGGFLSVTEEGVSILGHPCGWRSRLAPRRNPLSRRRSRVLPAF
;
A
#
# COMPACT_ATOMS: atom_id res chain seq x y z
N MET A 1 1.41 -1.89 -24.63
CA MET A 1 2.26 -1.72 -23.42
C MET A 1 2.03 -2.92 -22.51
N ALA A 2 2.98 -3.30 -21.66
CA ALA A 2 2.75 -4.40 -20.73
C ALA A 2 1.78 -3.93 -19.63
N GLU A 3 0.76 -4.73 -19.40
CA GLU A 3 -0.35 -4.47 -18.48
C GLU A 3 -0.26 -5.45 -17.31
N LEU A 4 -0.55 -4.98 -16.09
CA LEU A 4 -0.56 -5.80 -14.88
C LEU A 4 -2.01 -5.94 -14.41
N ASN A 5 -2.52 -7.16 -14.33
CA ASN A 5 -3.83 -7.39 -13.73
C ASN A 5 -3.71 -7.30 -12.21
N VAL A 6 -4.58 -6.52 -11.56
CA VAL A 6 -4.56 -6.30 -10.12
C VAL A 6 -5.94 -6.57 -9.54
N GLU A 7 -5.97 -7.41 -8.52
CA GLU A 7 -7.16 -7.70 -7.71
C GLU A 7 -6.91 -7.36 -6.25
N ILE A 8 -7.89 -6.75 -5.62
CA ILE A 8 -7.87 -6.38 -4.21
C ILE A 8 -9.12 -6.99 -3.58
N VAL A 9 -8.91 -8.02 -2.79
CA VAL A 9 -9.94 -8.88 -2.23
C VAL A 9 -9.94 -8.76 -0.71
N ALA A 10 -11.12 -8.54 -0.15
CA ALA A 10 -11.38 -8.70 1.27
C ALA A 10 -11.96 -10.07 1.58
N VAL A 11 -11.87 -10.48 2.85
CA VAL A 11 -12.44 -11.74 3.35
C VAL A 11 -13.91 -11.92 2.96
N ASP A 12 -14.67 -10.83 2.89
CA ASP A 12 -16.13 -10.85 2.63
C ASP A 12 -16.50 -10.47 1.18
N ARG A 13 -15.63 -9.74 0.46
CA ARG A 13 -15.96 -9.21 -0.89
C ARG A 13 -14.74 -8.81 -1.71
N ASN A 14 -14.88 -8.83 -3.03
CA ASN A 14 -13.93 -8.16 -3.91
C ASN A 14 -14.06 -6.63 -3.77
N ILE A 15 -12.97 -5.93 -3.45
CA ILE A 15 -12.96 -4.47 -3.29
C ILE A 15 -12.76 -3.81 -4.65
N TRP A 16 -11.82 -4.32 -5.44
CA TRP A 16 -11.46 -3.74 -6.73
C TRP A 16 -10.71 -4.73 -7.61
N SER A 17 -10.97 -4.67 -8.91
CA SER A 17 -10.29 -5.50 -9.92
C SER A 17 -10.10 -4.68 -11.20
N GLY A 18 -8.91 -4.74 -11.79
CA GLY A 18 -8.65 -4.11 -13.07
C GLY A 18 -7.18 -4.06 -13.45
N THR A 19 -6.92 -3.46 -14.60
CA THR A 19 -5.56 -3.36 -15.15
C THR A 19 -4.81 -2.14 -14.63
N ALA A 20 -3.53 -2.30 -14.33
CA ALA A 20 -2.61 -1.28 -13.86
C ALA A 20 -1.28 -1.30 -14.63
N LYS A 21 -0.56 -0.18 -14.62
CA LYS A 21 0.82 -0.07 -15.13
C LYS A 21 1.85 -0.21 -14.04
N PHE A 22 1.52 0.25 -12.85
CA PHE A 22 2.40 0.23 -11.71
C PHE A 22 1.59 0.09 -10.43
N LEU A 23 2.11 -0.70 -9.50
CA LEU A 23 1.53 -0.86 -8.17
C LEU A 23 2.59 -0.55 -7.12
N PHE A 24 2.25 0.31 -6.17
CA PHE A 24 3.10 0.63 -5.04
C PHE A 24 2.38 0.30 -3.75
N THR A 25 3.07 -0.40 -2.85
CA THR A 25 2.54 -0.75 -1.54
C THR A 25 3.64 -0.83 -0.48
N ARG A 26 3.25 -0.85 0.80
CA ARG A 26 4.15 -1.00 1.93
C ARG A 26 3.95 -2.35 2.61
N THR A 27 5.04 -3.11 2.69
CA THR A 27 5.14 -4.42 3.34
C THR A 27 5.90 -4.30 4.66
N THR A 28 5.90 -5.36 5.47
CA THR A 28 6.62 -5.40 6.76
C THR A 28 8.14 -5.27 6.61
N VAL A 29 8.68 -5.64 5.46
CA VAL A 29 10.12 -5.59 5.15
C VAL A 29 10.52 -4.24 4.55
N GLY A 30 9.55 -3.44 4.08
CA GLY A 30 9.79 -2.15 3.45
C GLY A 30 8.76 -1.81 2.38
N GLU A 31 9.09 -0.84 1.53
CA GLU A 31 8.24 -0.42 0.42
C GLU A 31 8.56 -1.22 -0.83
N ILE A 32 7.54 -1.60 -1.59
CA ILE A 32 7.68 -2.37 -2.81
C ILE A 32 6.89 -1.72 -3.95
N GLY A 33 7.56 -1.60 -5.09
CA GLY A 33 6.96 -1.21 -6.37
C GLY A 33 6.95 -2.40 -7.31
N ILE A 34 5.79 -2.72 -7.86
CA ILE A 34 5.57 -3.85 -8.75
C ILE A 34 5.28 -3.31 -10.15
N LEU A 35 6.09 -3.77 -11.10
CA LEU A 35 5.95 -3.49 -12.53
C LEU A 35 5.42 -4.74 -13.25
N PRO A 36 4.95 -4.60 -14.50
CA PRO A 36 4.55 -5.76 -15.29
C PRO A 36 5.72 -6.76 -15.44
N ARG A 37 5.43 -8.06 -15.36
CA ARG A 37 6.41 -9.17 -15.41
C ARG A 37 7.37 -9.21 -14.22
N HIS A 38 6.91 -8.79 -13.04
CA HIS A 38 7.66 -8.97 -11.80
C HIS A 38 7.74 -10.45 -11.41
N ILE A 39 8.82 -10.84 -10.73
CA ILE A 39 8.99 -12.20 -10.20
C ILE A 39 7.88 -12.50 -9.18
N PRO A 40 7.32 -13.72 -9.16
CA PRO A 40 6.34 -14.10 -8.17
C PRO A 40 6.86 -13.92 -6.74
N LEU A 41 6.05 -13.32 -5.88
CA LEU A 41 6.40 -12.96 -4.50
C LEU A 41 5.16 -13.00 -3.63
N VAL A 42 5.31 -13.46 -2.38
CA VAL A 42 4.32 -13.26 -1.34
C VAL A 42 4.92 -12.42 -0.22
N ALA A 43 4.24 -11.37 0.19
CA ALA A 43 4.67 -10.49 1.26
C ALA A 43 3.51 -10.11 2.18
N GLN A 44 3.81 -9.87 3.45
CA GLN A 44 2.82 -9.37 4.40
C GLN A 44 2.77 -7.83 4.34
N LEU A 45 1.56 -7.29 4.30
CA LEU A 45 1.31 -5.85 4.34
C LEU A 45 1.38 -5.34 5.79
N VAL A 46 1.82 -4.10 5.97
CA VAL A 46 1.75 -3.45 7.29
C VAL A 46 0.30 -3.10 7.64
N ASP A 47 0.03 -2.95 8.93
CA ASP A 47 -1.19 -2.28 9.40
C ASP A 47 -1.20 -0.83 8.86
N ASP A 48 -2.34 -0.35 8.37
CA ASP A 48 -2.46 0.94 7.64
C ASP A 48 -1.62 1.01 6.33
N ALA A 49 -1.56 -0.08 5.57
CA ALA A 49 -0.91 -0.08 4.27
C ALA A 49 -1.72 0.74 3.24
N MET A 50 -1.02 1.60 2.50
CA MET A 50 -1.60 2.31 1.36
C MET A 50 -1.17 1.64 0.06
N VAL A 51 -2.14 1.11 -0.67
CA VAL A 51 -1.96 0.58 -2.02
C VAL A 51 -2.24 1.69 -3.02
N ARG A 52 -1.25 2.04 -3.83
CA ARG A 52 -1.40 2.96 -4.95
C ARG A 52 -1.34 2.18 -6.25
N VAL A 53 -2.39 2.31 -7.06
CA VAL A 53 -2.51 1.67 -8.36
C VAL A 53 -2.53 2.76 -9.43
N GLU A 54 -1.52 2.75 -10.29
CA GLU A 54 -1.40 3.66 -11.42
C GLU A 54 -1.97 3.01 -12.68
N ARG A 55 -2.88 3.71 -13.34
CA ARG A 55 -3.65 3.23 -14.50
C ARG A 55 -3.38 4.09 -15.72
N GLU A 56 -3.56 3.55 -16.92
CA GLU A 56 -3.28 4.29 -18.15
C GLU A 56 -4.27 5.43 -18.37
N GLY A 57 -3.78 6.68 -18.36
CA GLY A 57 -4.60 7.86 -18.67
C GLY A 57 -5.61 8.24 -17.58
N GLU A 58 -5.62 7.55 -16.44
CA GLU A 58 -6.53 7.81 -15.32
C GLU A 58 -5.79 8.30 -14.07
N LYS A 59 -6.55 8.87 -13.12
CA LYS A 59 -6.02 9.23 -11.81
C LYS A 59 -5.62 8.00 -11.01
N ASP A 60 -4.51 8.13 -10.29
CA ASP A 60 -4.04 7.15 -9.32
C ASP A 60 -5.15 6.74 -8.37
N LEU A 61 -5.38 5.43 -8.30
CA LEU A 61 -6.28 4.86 -7.31
C LEU A 61 -5.48 4.61 -6.02
N ARG A 62 -5.98 5.11 -4.90
CA ARG A 62 -5.37 4.92 -3.58
C ARG A 62 -6.36 4.19 -2.69
N ILE A 63 -5.98 3.03 -2.21
CA ILE A 63 -6.79 2.15 -1.38
C ILE A 63 -6.03 1.91 -0.07
N ALA A 64 -6.70 2.15 1.05
CA ALA A 64 -6.17 1.82 2.37
C ALA A 64 -6.60 0.39 2.73
N VAL A 65 -5.63 -0.43 3.10
CA VAL A 65 -5.81 -1.83 3.48
C VAL A 65 -5.19 -2.03 4.86
N ASP A 66 -5.95 -2.67 5.75
CA ASP A 66 -5.50 -2.95 7.11
C ASP A 66 -4.87 -4.33 7.12
N GLY A 67 -3.54 -4.35 7.16
CA GLY A 67 -2.76 -5.58 7.16
C GLY A 67 -3.05 -6.47 5.95
N GLY A 68 -2.82 -7.78 6.13
CA GLY A 68 -3.06 -8.79 5.11
C GLY A 68 -1.82 -9.17 4.30
N PHE A 69 -2.04 -9.68 3.08
CA PHE A 69 -1.03 -10.28 2.23
C PHE A 69 -1.10 -9.75 0.80
N LEU A 70 0.08 -9.51 0.24
CA LEU A 70 0.33 -9.24 -1.16
C LEU A 70 0.82 -10.54 -1.80
N SER A 71 0.17 -10.98 -2.86
CA SER A 71 0.60 -12.09 -3.71
C SER A 71 0.81 -11.57 -5.13
N VAL A 72 1.99 -11.81 -5.68
CA VAL A 72 2.37 -11.50 -7.05
C VAL A 72 2.57 -12.81 -7.78
N THR A 73 1.90 -13.00 -8.90
CA THR A 73 2.04 -14.13 -9.81
C THR A 73 2.37 -13.62 -11.21
N GLU A 74 2.70 -14.54 -12.13
CA GLU A 74 2.90 -14.16 -13.54
C GLU A 74 1.62 -13.65 -14.20
N GLU A 75 0.45 -14.06 -13.69
CA GLU A 75 -0.85 -13.69 -14.23
C GLU A 75 -1.36 -12.34 -13.67
N GLY A 76 -0.94 -11.95 -12.46
CA GLY A 76 -1.37 -10.71 -11.83
C GLY A 76 -0.94 -10.52 -10.37
N VAL A 77 -1.43 -9.47 -9.75
CA VAL A 77 -1.22 -9.17 -8.33
C VAL A 77 -2.54 -9.27 -7.58
N SER A 78 -2.56 -10.06 -6.52
CA SER A 78 -3.71 -10.18 -5.62
C SER A 78 -3.34 -9.64 -4.24
N ILE A 79 -4.18 -8.75 -3.72
CA ILE A 79 -4.04 -8.17 -2.39
C ILE A 79 -5.19 -8.69 -1.55
N LEU A 80 -4.86 -9.42 -0.48
CA LEU A 80 -5.79 -9.99 0.47
C LEU A 80 -5.72 -9.16 1.75
N GLY A 81 -6.81 -8.55 2.19
CA GLY A 81 -6.76 -7.77 3.43
C GLY A 81 -8.11 -7.30 3.93
N HIS A 82 -8.11 -6.69 5.10
CA HIS A 82 -9.33 -6.06 5.62
C HIS A 82 -9.44 -4.65 5.04
N PRO A 83 -10.59 -4.26 4.47
CA PRO A 83 -10.76 -2.90 4.01
C PRO A 83 -10.72 -1.97 5.22
N CYS A 84 -9.74 -1.07 5.29
CA CYS A 84 -9.81 0.05 6.21
C CYS A 84 -11.05 0.86 5.81
N GLY A 85 -12.05 0.95 6.69
CA GLY A 85 -13.28 1.67 6.42
C GLY A 85 -13.00 3.09 5.88
N TRP A 86 -13.42 3.33 4.64
CA TRP A 86 -13.37 4.64 4.01
C TRP A 86 -14.31 5.60 4.76
N ARG A 87 -13.74 6.45 5.62
CA ARG A 87 -14.40 7.66 6.12
C ARG A 87 -13.38 8.74 6.48
N SER A 88 -12.75 9.33 5.46
CA SER A 88 -12.21 10.70 5.41
C SER A 88 -11.48 11.32 6.62
N ARG A 89 -11.01 10.56 7.62
CA ARG A 89 -10.51 11.15 8.88
C ARG A 89 -9.41 10.33 9.57
N LEU A 90 -8.50 9.74 8.81
CA LEU A 90 -7.21 9.35 9.36
C LEU A 90 -6.18 10.37 8.90
N ALA A 91 -6.04 11.41 9.72
CA ALA A 91 -4.82 12.20 9.75
C ALA A 91 -3.66 11.24 10.01
N PRO A 92 -2.49 11.43 9.37
CA PRO A 92 -1.32 10.59 9.64
C PRO A 92 -1.09 10.60 11.15
N ARG A 93 -0.99 9.41 11.75
CA ARG A 93 -0.69 9.25 13.17
C ARG A 93 0.67 9.91 13.42
N ARG A 94 0.60 11.16 13.89
CA ARG A 94 1.75 12.04 14.10
C ARG A 94 2.58 11.38 15.21
N ASN A 95 3.64 10.69 14.82
CA ASN A 95 4.58 10.06 15.74
C ASN A 95 5.05 11.11 16.77
N PRO A 96 4.68 11.00 18.06
CA PRO A 96 4.95 12.07 19.04
C PRO A 96 6.43 12.11 19.49
N LEU A 97 7.31 11.24 18.98
CA LEU A 97 8.67 11.08 19.49
C LEU A 97 9.76 11.91 18.77
N SER A 98 9.44 12.74 17.76
CA SER A 98 10.45 13.53 17.05
C SER A 98 10.76 14.92 17.65
N ARG A 99 10.23 15.26 18.84
CA ARG A 99 10.48 16.57 19.50
C ARG A 99 11.23 16.49 20.84
N ARG A 100 12.15 15.54 20.98
CA ARG A 100 13.20 15.60 22.02
C ARG A 100 14.57 15.65 21.37
N ARG A 101 15.03 16.86 21.03
CA ARG A 101 16.45 17.29 21.06
C ARG A 101 16.60 18.71 20.55
N SER A 102 16.49 19.66 21.47
CA SER A 102 17.29 20.90 21.48
C SER A 102 17.02 21.65 22.79
N ARG A 103 17.34 21.00 23.92
CA ARG A 103 17.61 21.71 25.15
C ARG A 103 18.99 22.35 24.98
N VAL A 104 19.02 23.55 24.41
CA VAL A 104 20.19 24.41 24.53
C VAL A 104 20.13 24.96 25.96
N LEU A 105 20.99 24.45 26.82
CA LEU A 105 21.35 25.12 28.07
C LEU A 105 22.16 26.36 27.68
N PRO A 106 21.76 27.59 28.06
CA PRO A 106 22.75 28.65 28.13
C PRO A 106 23.65 28.36 29.34
N ALA A 107 24.94 28.22 29.07
CA ALA A 107 25.98 28.48 30.04
C ALA A 107 26.12 30.01 30.18
N PHE A 108 26.43 30.44 31.41
CA PHE A 108 26.62 31.80 31.93
C PHE A 108 25.36 32.55 32.37
#